data_AF-A0A920BGQ3-F1
#
_entry.id   AF-A0A920BGQ3-F1
#
_cell.length_a   1.000
_cell.length_b   1.000
_cell.length_c   1.000
_cell.angle_alpha   90.00
_cell.angle_beta   90.00
_cell.angle_gamma   90.00
#
_symmetry.space_group_name_H-M   'P 1'
#
loop_
_entity.id
_entity.type
_entity.pdbx_description
1 polymer ?
#
loop_
_entity_poly.entity_id
_entity_poly.type
_entity_poly.pdbx_seq_one_letter_code
_entity_poly.pdbx_strand_id
1 'polypeptide(L)'
;MAGRDITIAKVAGDIGYASFASLCDAPLAARDYLAIAGRFAGLVLADIPQFTEKDEHLARRFMWLIDALYDRGRFLVASAATDINDLYAGHQWRFEFDRTASRLGEMVARGQTTGS
;
A
#
# COMPACT_ATOMS: atom_id res chain seq x y z
N MET A 1 18.64 18.33 2.60
CA MET A 1 17.75 17.41 1.87
C MET A 1 17.96 16.02 2.45
N ALA A 2 17.05 15.49 3.26
CA ALA A 2 17.17 14.11 3.72
C ALA A 2 16.64 13.21 2.60
N GLY A 3 17.56 12.74 1.75
CA GLY A 3 17.30 11.57 0.89
C GLY A 3 17.07 10.40 1.83
N ARG A 4 15.87 9.83 1.81
CA ARG A 4 15.57 8.59 2.52
C ARG A 4 15.82 7.46 1.54
N ASP A 5 16.73 6.55 1.88
CA ASP A 5 16.95 5.35 1.08
C ASP A 5 15.75 4.41 1.26
N ILE A 6 15.07 4.14 0.15
CA ILE A 6 13.94 3.21 0.08
C ILE A 6 14.47 1.89 -0.47
N THR A 7 14.62 0.89 0.39
CA THR A 7 15.06 -0.44 -0.02
C THR A 7 13.86 -1.25 -0.49
N ILE A 8 13.76 -1.46 -1.80
CA ILE A 8 12.83 -2.41 -2.39
C ILE A 8 13.53 -3.76 -2.49
N ALA A 9 13.03 -4.76 -1.75
CA ALA A 9 13.72 -6.04 -1.54
C ALA A 9 13.99 -6.80 -2.85
N LYS A 10 13.07 -6.72 -3.81
CA LYS A 10 13.26 -7.27 -5.16
C LYS A 10 12.59 -6.37 -6.19
N VAL A 11 13.23 -6.19 -7.34
CA VAL A 11 12.66 -5.47 -8.48
C VAL A 11 12.72 -6.39 -9.69
N ALA A 12 11.58 -6.55 -10.37
CA ALA A 12 11.47 -7.29 -11.62
C ALA A 12 10.88 -6.34 -12.68
N GLY A 13 11.76 -5.79 -13.53
CA GLY A 13 11.36 -4.76 -14.51
C GLY A 13 10.80 -3.52 -13.80
N ASP A 14 9.54 -3.20 -14.09
CA ASP A 14 8.83 -2.06 -13.49
C ASP A 14 7.96 -2.45 -12.27
N ILE A 15 8.15 -3.66 -11.73
CA ILE A 15 7.43 -4.15 -10.56
C ILE A 15 8.37 -4.20 -9.35
N GLY A 16 8.01 -3.49 -8.29
CA GLY A 16 8.70 -3.55 -7.00
C GLY A 16 8.06 -4.58 -6.08
N TYR A 17 8.86 -5.33 -5.32
CA TYR A 17 8.41 -6.20 -4.24
C TYR A 17 9.02 -5.75 -2.92
N ALA A 18 8.19 -5.62 -1.90
CA ALA A 18 8.60 -5.29 -0.54
C ALA A 18 7.62 -5.88 0.48
N SER A 19 8.11 -6.11 1.70
CA SER A 19 7.24 -6.44 2.84
C SER A 19 6.64 -5.17 3.44
N PHE A 20 5.48 -5.31 4.09
CA PHE A 20 4.83 -4.21 4.78
C PHE A 20 5.76 -3.58 5.82
N ALA A 21 6.47 -4.38 6.60
CA ALA A 21 7.44 -3.89 7.57
C ALA A 21 8.52 -3.02 6.90
N SER A 22 9.12 -3.46 5.80
CA SER A 22 10.19 -2.68 5.14
C SER A 22 9.72 -1.35 4.57
N LEU A 23 8.45 -1.24 4.13
CA LEU A 23 7.91 0.00 3.54
C LEU A 23 7.16 0.90 4.52
N CYS A 24 6.44 0.32 5.47
CA CYS A 24 5.56 1.05 6.36
C CYS A 24 6.10 1.18 7.79
N ASP A 25 7.06 0.36 8.22
CA ASP A 25 7.77 0.56 9.50
C ASP A 25 8.89 1.61 9.35
N ALA A 26 9.49 1.70 8.17
CA ALA A 26 10.49 2.71 7.83
C ALA A 26 9.92 4.16 7.93
N PRO A 27 10.72 5.17 8.32
CA PRO A 27 10.29 6.55 8.51
C PRO A 27 10.06 7.29 7.18
N LEU A 28 9.25 6.72 6.31
CA LEU A 28 8.85 7.27 5.01
C LEU A 28 7.72 8.28 5.19
N ALA A 29 7.75 9.33 4.36
CA ALA A 29 6.70 10.33 4.26
C ALA A 29 5.82 10.08 3.03
N ALA A 30 4.66 10.71 2.96
CA ALA A 30 3.73 10.62 1.82
C ALA A 30 4.42 10.81 0.45
N ARG A 31 5.37 11.76 0.36
CA ARG A 31 6.15 12.02 -0.87
C ARG A 31 6.99 10.83 -1.34
N ASP A 32 7.44 10.01 -0.40
CA ASP A 32 8.32 8.87 -0.67
C ASP A 32 7.48 7.76 -1.34
N TYR A 33 6.24 7.56 -0.91
CA TYR A 33 5.26 6.70 -1.59
C TYR A 33 4.89 7.20 -2.99
N LEU A 34 4.75 8.51 -3.16
CA LEU A 34 4.60 9.11 -4.49
C LEU A 34 5.82 8.81 -5.36
N ALA A 35 7.05 8.90 -4.85
CA ALA A 35 8.23 8.55 -5.65
C ALA A 35 8.20 7.07 -6.09
N ILE A 36 7.84 6.15 -5.19
CA ILE A 36 7.67 4.71 -5.49
C ILE A 36 6.64 4.50 -6.60
N ALA A 37 5.43 5.06 -6.46
CA ALA A 37 4.37 4.94 -7.46
C ALA A 37 4.73 5.57 -8.83
N GLY A 38 5.73 6.45 -8.85
CA GLY A 38 6.26 7.06 -10.08
C GLY A 38 7.30 6.18 -10.76
N ARG A 39 8.10 5.50 -9.94
CA ARG A 39 9.20 4.66 -10.41
C ARG A 39 8.74 3.29 -10.92
N PHE A 40 7.65 2.76 -10.36
CA PHE A 40 7.15 1.42 -10.65
C PHE A 40 5.76 1.47 -11.31
N ALA A 41 5.51 0.56 -12.26
CA ALA A 41 4.21 0.34 -12.86
C ALA A 41 3.24 -0.40 -11.92
N GLY A 42 3.80 -1.17 -10.97
CA GLY A 42 3.04 -1.82 -9.91
C GLY A 42 3.91 -2.26 -8.74
N LEU A 43 3.27 -2.58 -7.64
CA LEU A 43 3.94 -2.99 -6.40
C LEU A 43 3.37 -4.31 -5.89
N VAL A 44 4.23 -5.15 -5.34
CA VAL A 44 3.87 -6.33 -4.57
C VAL A 44 4.20 -6.07 -3.11
N LEU A 45 3.18 -6.05 -2.26
CA LEU A 45 3.29 -5.79 -0.83
C LEU A 45 2.91 -7.05 -0.04
N ALA A 46 3.88 -7.63 0.67
CA ALA A 46 3.66 -8.84 1.45
C ALA A 46 3.45 -8.54 2.95
N ASP A 47 2.78 -9.47 3.64
CA ASP A 47 2.67 -9.52 5.10
C ASP A 47 2.04 -8.27 5.73
N ILE A 48 0.93 -7.77 5.16
CA ILE A 48 0.18 -6.65 5.74
C ILE A 48 -0.56 -7.15 6.99
N PRO A 49 -0.24 -6.64 8.19
CA PRO A 49 -0.94 -7.02 9.41
C PRO A 49 -2.32 -6.38 9.46
N GLN A 50 -3.21 -6.92 10.31
CA GLN A 50 -4.41 -6.20 10.70
C GLN A 50 -4.02 -4.97 11.53
N PHE A 51 -4.53 -3.80 11.16
CA PHE A 51 -4.26 -2.55 11.86
C PHE A 51 -5.20 -2.40 13.05
N THR A 52 -4.63 -2.27 14.25
CA THR A 52 -5.37 -1.94 15.47
C THR A 52 -5.24 -0.45 15.80
N GLU A 53 -5.87 0.01 16.89
CA GLU A 53 -5.70 1.38 17.40
C GLU A 53 -4.23 1.74 17.73
N LYS A 54 -3.38 0.74 18.00
CA LYS A 54 -1.94 0.96 18.23
C LYS A 54 -1.17 1.20 16.93
N ASP A 55 -1.75 0.79 15.81
CA ASP A 55 -1.12 0.77 14.49
C ASP A 55 -1.62 1.92 13.59
N GLU A 56 -2.24 2.95 14.16
CA GLU A 56 -2.81 4.06 13.38
C GLU A 56 -1.78 4.77 12.48
N HIS A 57 -0.54 4.87 12.95
CA HIS A 57 0.55 5.44 12.17
C HIS A 57 0.89 4.56 10.96
N LEU A 58 0.82 3.24 11.10
CA LEU A 58 1.00 2.27 10.01
C LEU A 58 -0.19 2.29 9.05
N ALA A 59 -1.42 2.32 9.58
CA ALA A 59 -2.63 2.44 8.79
C ALA A 59 -2.60 3.71 7.92
N ARG A 60 -2.15 4.85 8.48
CA ARG A 60 -1.99 6.09 7.72
C ARG A 60 -0.94 6.00 6.62
N ARG A 61 0.21 5.36 6.90
CA ARG A 61 1.25 5.13 5.88
C ARG A 61 0.73 4.22 4.76
N PHE A 62 -0.04 3.20 5.11
CA PHE A 62 -0.71 2.33 4.14
C PHE A 62 -1.70 3.12 3.27
N MET A 63 -2.54 3.96 3.87
CA MET A 63 -3.46 4.84 3.12
C MET A 63 -2.71 5.72 2.11
N TRP A 64 -1.59 6.34 2.52
CA TRP A 64 -0.75 7.13 1.59
C TRP A 64 -0.18 6.32 0.44
N LEU A 65 0.21 5.07 0.69
CA LEU A 65 0.69 4.18 -0.37
C LEU A 65 -0.43 3.85 -1.37
N ILE A 66 -1.62 3.49 -0.88
CA ILE A 66 -2.76 3.17 -1.74
C ILE A 66 -3.18 4.39 -2.55
N ASP A 67 -3.29 5.55 -1.93
CA ASP A 67 -3.64 6.79 -2.63
C ASP A 67 -2.62 7.11 -3.73
N ALA A 68 -1.32 7.00 -3.44
CA ALA A 68 -0.25 7.23 -4.43
C ALA A 68 -0.31 6.27 -5.63
N LEU A 69 -0.65 5.00 -5.39
CA LEU A 69 -0.80 4.01 -6.46
C LEU A 69 -2.08 4.23 -7.26
N TYR A 70 -3.20 4.49 -6.58
CA TYR A 70 -4.51 4.73 -7.18
C TYR A 70 -4.48 5.97 -8.09
N ASP A 71 -3.97 7.10 -7.59
CA ASP A 71 -3.89 8.36 -8.34
C ASP A 71 -3.05 8.25 -9.61
N ARG A 72 -2.11 7.30 -9.65
CA ARG A 72 -1.25 7.03 -10.80
C ARG A 72 -1.66 5.84 -11.64
N GLY A 73 -2.80 5.22 -11.33
CA GLY A 73 -3.31 4.04 -12.04
C GLY A 73 -2.33 2.85 -12.01
N ARG A 74 -1.58 2.69 -10.91
CA ARG A 74 -0.65 1.57 -10.72
C ARG A 74 -1.39 0.38 -10.12
N PHE A 75 -0.97 -0.82 -10.49
CA PHE A 75 -1.54 -2.02 -9.89
C PHE A 75 -0.81 -2.38 -8.59
N LEU A 76 -1.53 -3.02 -7.67
CA LEU A 76 -1.01 -3.51 -6.40
C LEU A 76 -1.37 -4.98 -6.27
N VAL A 77 -0.40 -5.81 -5.92
CA VAL A 77 -0.61 -7.16 -5.43
C VAL A 77 -0.29 -7.14 -3.95
N ALA A 78 -1.23 -7.50 -3.10
CA ALA A 78 -1.08 -7.42 -1.66
C ALA A 78 -1.39 -8.76 -1.01
N SER A 79 -0.63 -9.11 0.02
CA SER A 79 -0.96 -10.20 0.94
C SER A 79 -1.21 -9.62 2.31
N ALA A 80 -2.38 -9.91 2.88
CA ALA A 80 -2.81 -9.38 4.17
C ALA A 80 -3.25 -10.51 5.10
N ALA A 81 -3.14 -10.27 6.40
CA ALA A 81 -3.56 -11.22 7.44
C ALA A 81 -5.08 -11.40 7.51
N THR A 82 -5.85 -10.41 7.06
CA THR A 82 -7.31 -10.40 7.03
C THR A 82 -7.82 -9.87 5.69
N ASP A 83 -9.12 -10.04 5.44
CA ASP A 83 -9.78 -9.44 4.29
C ASP A 83 -9.71 -7.90 4.34
N ILE A 84 -9.81 -7.26 3.16
CA ILE A 84 -9.69 -5.80 3.00
C ILE A 84 -10.65 -5.03 3.93
N ASN A 85 -11.86 -5.54 4.12
CA ASN A 85 -12.88 -4.91 4.97
C ASN A 85 -12.56 -5.02 6.47
N ASP A 86 -11.80 -6.05 6.87
CA ASP A 86 -11.42 -6.33 8.25
C ASP A 86 -9.96 -5.94 8.55
N LEU A 87 -9.29 -5.30 7.58
CA LEU A 87 -7.88 -4.93 7.68
C LEU A 87 -7.65 -3.80 8.68
N TYR A 88 -8.66 -2.99 8.98
CA TYR A 88 -8.61 -1.93 9.98
C TYR A 88 -9.64 -2.15 11.09
N ALA A 89 -9.16 -2.45 12.28
CA ALA A 89 -9.96 -2.65 13.49
C ALA A 89 -9.98 -1.42 14.41
N GLY A 90 -9.39 -0.30 13.99
CA GLY A 90 -9.37 0.94 14.76
C GLY A 90 -10.63 1.80 14.61
N HIS A 91 -10.67 2.91 15.36
CA HIS A 91 -11.78 3.87 15.32
C HIS A 91 -11.41 5.20 14.68
N GLN A 92 -10.18 5.71 14.92
CA GLN A 92 -9.79 7.07 14.55
C GLN A 92 -9.80 7.34 13.04
N TRP A 93 -9.42 6.36 12.22
CA TRP A 93 -9.30 6.50 10.76
C TRP A 93 -10.33 5.67 10.00
N ARG A 94 -11.42 5.23 10.66
CA ARG A 94 -12.34 4.27 10.03
C ARG A 94 -12.94 4.80 8.74
N PHE A 95 -13.35 6.07 8.73
CA PHE A 95 -13.93 6.71 7.55
C PHE A 95 -12.93 6.87 6.40
N GLU A 96 -11.69 7.27 6.70
CA GLU A 96 -10.61 7.36 5.71
C GLU A 96 -10.26 5.98 5.16
N PHE A 97 -10.18 4.99 6.03
CA PHE A 97 -9.83 3.62 5.66
C PHE A 97 -10.91 2.97 4.81
N ASP A 98 -12.20 3.22 5.08
CA ASP A 98 -13.30 2.72 4.24
C ASP A 98 -13.16 3.21 2.79
N ARG A 99 -12.73 4.47 2.59
CA ARG A 99 -12.44 5.00 1.25
C ARG A 99 -11.23 4.31 0.62
N THR A 100 -10.18 4.06 1.40
CA THR A 100 -9.00 3.31 0.95
C THR A 100 -9.37 1.87 0.56
N ALA A 101 -10.20 1.19 1.36
CA ALA A 101 -10.70 -0.15 1.09
C ALA A 101 -11.51 -0.21 -0.20
N SER A 102 -12.38 0.78 -0.45
CA SER A 102 -13.13 0.91 -1.69
C SER A 102 -12.21 1.07 -2.91
N ARG A 103 -11.22 1.98 -2.84
CA ARG A 103 -10.20 2.16 -3.91
C ARG A 103 -9.41 0.88 -4.16
N LEU A 104 -9.04 0.19 -3.10
CA LEU A 104 -8.28 -1.05 -3.18
C LEU A 104 -9.13 -2.16 -3.83
N GLY A 105 -10.43 -2.24 -3.51
CA GLY A 105 -11.39 -3.11 -4.20
C GLY A 105 -11.50 -2.81 -5.70
N GLU A 106 -11.54 -1.53 -6.09
CA GLU A 106 -11.51 -1.13 -7.50
C GLU A 106 -10.19 -1.53 -8.19
N MET A 107 -9.05 -1.35 -7.54
CA MET A 107 -7.74 -1.75 -8.07
C MET A 107 -7.68 -3.27 -8.29
N VAL A 108 -8.21 -4.06 -7.35
CA VAL A 108 -8.30 -5.53 -7.47
C VAL A 108 -9.19 -5.93 -8.65
N ALA A 109 -10.35 -5.29 -8.81
CA ALA A 109 -11.26 -5.57 -9.93
C ALA A 109 -10.61 -5.31 -11.30
N ARG A 110 -9.75 -4.27 -11.41
CA ARG A 110 -8.97 -3.98 -12.63
C ARG A 110 -7.86 -5.02 -12.89
N GLY A 111 -7.29 -5.60 -11.84
CA GLY A 111 -6.26 -6.64 -11.97
C GLY A 111 -6.81 -8.00 -12.44
N GLN A 112 -8.10 -8.27 -12.20
CA GLN A 112 -8.74 -9.55 -12.57
C GLN A 112 -9.10 -9.65 -14.05
N THR A 113 -8.91 -8.60 -14.86
CA THR A 113 -9.35 -8.58 -16.27
C THR A 113 -8.37 -9.23 -17.27
N THR A 114 -7.34 -9.96 -16.83
CA THR A 114 -6.45 -10.70 -17.75
C THR A 114 -6.66 -12.21 -17.61
N GLY A 115 -7.44 -12.78 -18.54
CA GLY A 115 -7.60 -14.23 -18.66
C GLY A 115 -8.85 -14.65 -19.45
N SER A 116 -8.95 -14.25 -20.72
CA SER A 116 -9.68 -15.02 -21.74
C SER A 116 -8.69 -15.45 -22.81
#